data_AF-A0A834HXP7-F1
#
_entry.id   AF-A0A834HXP7-F1
#
_cell.length_a   1.000
_cell.length_b   1.000
_cell.length_c   1.000
_cell.angle_alpha   90.00
_cell.angle_beta   90.00
_cell.angle_gamma   90.00
#
_symmetry.space_group_name_H-M   'P 1'
#
loop_
_entity.id
_entity.type
_entity.pdbx_description
1 polymer ?
#
loop_
_entity_poly.entity_id
_entity_poly.type
_entity_poly.pdbx_seq_one_letter_code
_entity_poly.pdbx_strand_id
1 'polypeptide(L)'
;MDIQISSFIIVQKDYWHNKSDNSPIYYLKDWHLKLQCRNSPFYDVPIHFASDWLNEYFLQCLDDDYRFVYMGPKGSWTPLHIDVFSSYSWSVNVYGNKRWVFIPPNKEQNLKDNLNNLIYNIDDISTFKDYIEVMQEPGDAIFVPTGWFHQVWNLQDTISINHNWINGCNIESVWHSLKQTLGNVEREIMDCKDMQNFEEHCQAMLKSLFGMDYYTFYNMIACIVHNRIAGLSDPSKRKLFHGYTIGINHILFDLKKCSEVLQMFVECDYIKKTSYFTEVKKDIYQIKEVLSNNT
;
A
#
# COMPACT_ATOMS: atom_id res chain seq x y z
N MET A 1 7.76 -1.45 19.04
CA MET A 1 9.05 -1.38 19.75
C MET A 1 10.11 -1.65 18.71
N ASP A 2 10.95 -0.67 18.42
CA ASP A 2 12.00 -0.85 17.42
C ASP A 2 13.15 -1.64 18.05
N ILE A 3 13.33 -2.87 17.57
CA ILE A 3 14.38 -3.78 18.03
C ILE A 3 15.37 -3.92 16.87
N GLN A 4 16.68 -3.84 17.15
CA GLN A 4 17.68 -4.16 16.13
C GLN A 4 17.48 -5.59 15.63
N ILE A 5 17.58 -5.80 14.31
CA ILE A 5 17.34 -7.11 13.69
C ILE A 5 18.21 -8.23 14.28
N SER A 6 19.45 -7.91 14.66
CA SER A 6 20.37 -8.82 15.34
C SER A 6 19.80 -9.31 16.68
N SER A 7 19.22 -8.40 17.46
CA SER A 7 18.55 -8.70 18.72
C SER A 7 17.28 -9.51 18.50
N PHE A 8 16.50 -9.21 17.46
CA PHE A 8 15.32 -10.00 17.10
C PHE A 8 15.70 -11.44 16.73
N ILE A 9 16.76 -11.64 15.94
CA ILE A 9 17.24 -12.97 15.55
C ILE A 9 17.69 -13.77 16.78
N ILE A 10 18.35 -13.13 17.75
CA ILE A 10 18.74 -13.79 19.01
C ILE A 10 17.50 -14.22 19.78
N VAL A 11 16.54 -13.31 20.00
CA VAL A 11 15.28 -13.60 20.70
C VAL A 11 14.51 -14.70 19.98
N GLN A 12 14.47 -14.70 18.65
CA GLN A 12 13.76 -15.69 17.85
C GLN A 12 14.43 -17.06 17.93
N LYS A 13 15.78 -17.12 17.93
CA LYS A 13 16.53 -18.37 18.14
C LYS A 13 16.27 -18.95 19.52
N ASP A 14 16.33 -18.12 20.56
CA ASP A 14 16.05 -18.54 21.92
C ASP A 14 14.60 -19.02 22.06
N TYR A 15 13.67 -18.32 21.41
CA TYR A 15 12.27 -18.73 21.35
C TYR A 15 12.13 -20.11 20.72
N TRP A 16 12.77 -20.38 19.58
CA TRP A 16 12.70 -21.70 18.93
C TRP A 16 13.29 -22.84 19.75
N HIS A 17 14.30 -22.58 20.57
CA HIS A 17 14.93 -23.62 21.40
C HIS A 17 14.28 -23.80 22.77
N ASN A 18 13.68 -22.75 23.35
CA ASN A 18 13.26 -22.74 24.76
C ASN A 18 11.79 -22.32 24.97
N LYS A 19 10.95 -22.36 23.93
CA LYS A 19 9.52 -21.99 24.02
C LYS A 19 8.80 -22.79 25.11
N SER A 20 8.12 -22.06 26.00
CA SER A 20 7.05 -22.58 26.84
C SER A 20 5.70 -22.00 26.39
N ASP A 21 4.59 -22.62 26.81
CA ASP A 21 3.24 -22.18 26.43
C ASP A 21 2.92 -20.73 26.84
N ASN A 22 3.61 -20.20 27.86
CA ASN A 22 3.42 -18.82 28.35
C ASN A 22 4.41 -17.80 27.75
N SER A 23 5.27 -18.21 26.80
CA SER A 23 6.28 -17.32 26.23
C SER A 23 5.64 -16.26 25.31
N PRO A 24 6.03 -14.98 25.40
CA PRO A 24 5.50 -13.94 24.53
C PRO A 24 5.82 -14.24 23.07
N ILE A 25 4.83 -14.02 22.18
CA ILE A 25 5.00 -14.20 20.74
C ILE A 25 5.52 -12.89 20.14
N TYR A 26 6.73 -12.93 19.58
CA TYR A 26 7.29 -11.82 18.81
C TYR A 26 7.10 -12.08 17.31
N TYR A 27 6.49 -11.13 16.61
CA TYR A 27 6.27 -11.22 15.17
C TYR A 27 6.95 -10.04 14.48
N LEU A 28 7.97 -10.32 13.67
CA LEU A 28 8.61 -9.32 12.83
C LEU A 28 7.76 -9.11 11.58
N LYS A 29 7.16 -7.93 11.49
CA LYS A 29 6.44 -7.44 10.31
C LYS A 29 7.18 -6.24 9.74
N ASP A 30 6.85 -5.94 8.49
CA ASP A 30 7.24 -4.71 7.81
C ASP A 30 8.76 -4.52 7.72
N TRP A 31 9.52 -5.63 7.64
CA TRP A 31 10.97 -5.54 7.49
C TRP A 31 11.34 -5.26 6.04
N HIS A 32 11.84 -4.04 5.79
CA HIS A 32 12.33 -3.55 4.50
C HIS A 32 13.68 -4.19 4.07
N LEU A 33 13.78 -5.52 4.09
CA LEU A 33 15.03 -6.22 3.79
C LEU A 33 15.51 -5.95 2.35
N LYS A 34 14.59 -5.83 1.38
CA LYS A 34 14.97 -5.53 0.00
C LYS A 34 15.65 -4.17 -0.12
N LEU A 35 15.15 -3.17 0.60
CA LEU A 35 15.76 -1.83 0.68
C LEU A 35 17.14 -1.87 1.33
N GLN A 36 17.31 -2.65 2.42
CA GLN A 36 18.60 -2.82 3.10
C GLN A 36 19.63 -3.58 2.26
N CYS A 37 19.17 -4.46 1.35
CA CYS A 37 20.01 -5.31 0.52
C CYS A 37 19.80 -5.05 -0.99
N ARG A 38 19.92 -3.79 -1.44
CA ARG A 38 19.61 -3.36 -2.82
C ARG A 38 20.28 -4.21 -3.92
N ASN A 39 21.52 -4.63 -3.69
CA ASN A 39 22.32 -5.39 -4.65
C ASN A 39 22.10 -6.91 -4.57
N SER A 40 21.27 -7.39 -3.64
CA SER A 40 21.00 -8.82 -3.48
C SER A 40 19.94 -9.30 -4.50
N PRO A 41 20.16 -10.46 -5.16
CA PRO A 41 19.14 -11.15 -5.95
C PRO A 41 18.09 -11.75 -5.01
N PHE A 42 17.22 -10.88 -4.49
CA PHE A 42 16.24 -11.19 -3.45
C PHE A 42 15.01 -11.93 -4.01
N TYR A 43 14.33 -11.33 -5.00
CA TYR A 43 13.31 -11.94 -5.87
C TYR A 43 13.13 -11.05 -7.11
N ASP A 44 12.50 -11.60 -8.14
CA ASP A 44 12.06 -10.87 -9.33
C ASP A 44 10.55 -10.63 -9.28
N VAL A 45 10.12 -9.40 -9.57
CA VAL A 45 8.70 -9.08 -9.69
C VAL A 45 8.17 -9.71 -10.97
N PRO A 46 7.05 -10.47 -10.95
CA PRO A 46 6.42 -10.94 -12.19
C PRO A 46 6.05 -9.77 -13.10
N ILE A 47 6.25 -9.92 -14.41
CA ILE A 47 6.01 -8.84 -15.39
C ILE A 47 4.58 -8.24 -15.32
N HIS A 48 3.61 -9.03 -14.85
CA HIS A 48 2.21 -8.62 -14.71
C HIS A 48 2.00 -7.59 -13.60
N PHE A 49 2.93 -7.52 -12.63
CA PHE A 49 2.93 -6.59 -11.51
C PHE A 49 4.04 -5.53 -11.65
N ALA A 50 4.72 -5.47 -12.81
CA ALA A 50 5.84 -4.56 -13.01
C ALA A 50 5.43 -3.08 -13.01
N SER A 51 4.18 -2.76 -13.36
CA SER A 51 3.67 -1.39 -13.22
C SER A 51 3.37 -1.10 -11.76
N ASP A 52 4.36 -0.54 -11.08
CA ASP A 52 4.37 -0.29 -9.64
C ASP A 52 4.80 1.17 -9.39
N TRP A 53 3.80 2.05 -9.42
CA TRP A 53 4.00 3.49 -9.24
C TRP A 53 4.43 3.84 -7.82
N LEU A 54 4.01 3.02 -6.85
CA LEU A 54 4.30 3.24 -5.43
C LEU A 54 5.80 3.12 -5.19
N ASN A 55 6.39 1.96 -5.52
CA ASN A 55 7.83 1.78 -5.30
C ASN A 55 8.68 2.57 -6.32
N GLU A 56 8.16 2.89 -7.52
CA GLU A 56 8.87 3.80 -8.45
C GLU A 56 9.11 5.16 -7.79
N TYR A 57 8.09 5.75 -7.15
CA TYR A 57 8.20 7.02 -6.43
C TYR A 57 9.00 6.90 -5.14
N PHE A 58 8.68 5.95 -4.26
CA PHE A 58 9.31 5.86 -2.94
C PHE A 58 10.81 5.55 -3.03
N LEU A 59 11.24 4.71 -3.97
CA LEU A 59 12.66 4.43 -4.19
C LEU A 59 13.41 5.63 -4.79
N GLN A 60 12.77 6.39 -5.69
CA GLN A 60 13.41 7.54 -6.32
C GLN A 60 13.46 8.76 -5.42
N CYS A 61 12.44 8.97 -4.58
CA CYS A 61 12.22 10.24 -3.90
C CYS A 61 12.34 10.17 -2.37
N LEU A 62 12.13 9.00 -1.75
CA LEU A 62 11.97 8.89 -0.29
C LEU A 62 12.91 7.87 0.39
N ASP A 63 13.77 7.20 -0.39
CA ASP A 63 14.67 6.13 0.10
C ASP A 63 13.94 5.02 0.87
N ASP A 64 12.73 4.67 0.43
CA ASP A 64 11.83 3.74 1.11
C ASP A 64 11.15 2.78 0.11
N ASP A 65 10.50 1.73 0.59
CA ASP A 65 9.75 0.76 -0.23
C ASP A 65 8.57 0.10 0.50
N TYR A 66 7.62 -0.41 -0.27
CA TYR A 66 6.50 -1.21 0.25
C TYR A 66 6.72 -2.68 -0.07
N ARG A 67 7.88 -3.19 0.32
CA ARG A 67 8.32 -4.57 0.06
C ARG A 67 8.89 -5.14 1.35
N PHE A 68 8.15 -6.05 1.95
CA PHE A 68 8.37 -6.46 3.32
C PHE A 68 8.72 -7.94 3.44
N VAL A 69 9.54 -8.26 4.42
CA VAL A 69 9.73 -9.62 4.92
C VAL A 69 9.01 -9.75 6.24
N TYR A 70 8.15 -10.76 6.33
CA TYR A 70 7.45 -11.10 7.56
C TYR A 70 8.04 -12.40 8.09
N MET A 71 8.36 -12.43 9.37
CA MET A 71 8.97 -13.57 10.04
C MET A 71 8.39 -13.71 11.44
N GLY A 72 7.77 -14.84 11.72
CA GLY A 72 7.15 -15.06 13.03
C GLY A 72 6.98 -16.54 13.36
N PRO A 73 6.88 -16.88 14.65
CA PRO A 73 6.66 -18.24 15.05
C PRO A 73 5.19 -18.67 14.86
N LYS A 74 4.95 -19.98 14.97
CA LYS A 74 3.60 -20.56 15.07
C LYS A 74 2.76 -19.84 16.11
N GLY A 75 1.55 -19.44 15.71
CA GLY A 75 0.57 -18.73 16.53
C GLY A 75 0.65 -17.21 16.42
N SER A 76 1.65 -16.66 15.74
CA SER A 76 1.63 -15.26 15.31
C SER A 76 0.56 -15.03 14.24
N TRP A 77 -0.02 -13.84 14.20
CA TRP A 77 -1.11 -13.50 13.29
C TRP A 77 -1.15 -12.00 12.99
N THR A 78 -1.89 -11.66 11.93
CA THR A 78 -2.16 -10.27 11.53
C THR A 78 -3.66 -10.03 11.65
N PRO A 79 -4.09 -8.96 12.35
CA PRO A 79 -5.50 -8.57 12.49
C PRO A 79 -6.24 -8.39 11.18
N LEU A 80 -7.57 -8.35 11.25
CA LEU A 80 -8.40 -8.04 10.10
C LEU A 80 -8.07 -6.63 9.59
N HIS A 81 -7.75 -6.50 8.31
CA HIS A 81 -7.40 -5.22 7.69
C HIS A 81 -7.62 -5.24 6.18
N ILE A 82 -7.55 -4.06 5.57
CA ILE A 82 -7.27 -3.88 4.13
C ILE A 82 -5.83 -3.36 4.04
N ASP A 83 -5.14 -3.70 2.96
CA ASP A 83 -3.80 -3.18 2.68
C ASP A 83 -3.74 -1.64 2.67
N VAL A 84 -2.61 -1.12 3.13
CA VAL A 84 -2.33 0.32 3.16
C VAL A 84 -2.57 0.97 1.81
N PHE A 85 -3.00 2.24 1.82
CA PHE A 85 -3.33 3.01 0.63
C PHE A 85 -4.46 2.47 -0.25
N SER A 86 -5.17 1.40 0.15
CA SER A 86 -6.02 0.65 -0.80
C SER A 86 -5.20 0.10 -1.98
N SER A 87 -3.92 -0.16 -1.75
CA SER A 87 -2.99 -0.75 -2.71
C SER A 87 -3.41 -2.17 -3.11
N TYR A 88 -2.80 -2.67 -4.17
CA TYR A 88 -2.71 -4.11 -4.37
C TYR A 88 -1.61 -4.67 -3.48
N SER A 89 -1.71 -5.95 -3.14
CA SER A 89 -0.58 -6.67 -2.57
C SER A 89 -0.45 -8.08 -3.12
N TRP A 90 0.75 -8.64 -2.98
CA TRP A 90 0.94 -10.08 -3.03
C TRP A 90 1.76 -10.54 -1.84
N SER A 91 1.52 -11.77 -1.40
CA SER A 91 2.29 -12.47 -0.38
C SER A 91 2.76 -13.82 -0.92
N VAL A 92 4.08 -14.02 -0.98
CA VAL A 92 4.70 -15.31 -1.30
C VAL A 92 5.19 -15.93 -0.01
N ASN A 93 4.70 -17.12 0.30
CA ASN A 93 5.12 -17.85 1.49
C ASN A 93 6.39 -18.65 1.18
N VAL A 94 7.46 -18.40 1.92
CA VAL A 94 8.78 -19.02 1.67
C VAL A 94 8.97 -20.25 2.55
N TYR A 95 8.49 -20.20 3.79
CA TYR A 95 8.62 -21.26 4.77
C TYR A 95 7.40 -21.29 5.70
N GLY A 96 7.04 -22.47 6.21
CA GLY A 96 5.88 -22.65 7.08
C GLY A 96 4.57 -22.62 6.29
N ASN A 97 3.45 -22.44 6.99
CA ASN A 97 2.14 -22.33 6.36
C ASN A 97 1.27 -21.28 7.04
N LYS A 98 0.39 -20.67 6.23
CA LYS A 98 -0.52 -19.63 6.67
C LYS A 98 -1.95 -20.01 6.38
N ARG A 99 -2.85 -19.61 7.28
CA ARG A 99 -4.28 -19.58 7.05
C ARG A 99 -4.69 -18.15 6.74
N TRP A 100 -5.38 -17.95 5.64
CA TRP A 100 -5.96 -16.67 5.26
C TRP A 100 -7.48 -16.77 5.27
N VAL A 101 -8.11 -15.72 5.78
CA VAL A 101 -9.54 -15.49 5.64
C VAL A 101 -9.71 -14.16 4.92
N PHE A 102 -10.54 -14.16 3.88
CA PHE A 102 -10.87 -13.01 3.07
C PHE A 102 -12.37 -12.72 3.16
N ILE A 103 -12.71 -11.44 3.34
CA ILE A 103 -14.07 -10.93 3.24
C ILE A 103 -14.13 -9.96 2.05
N PRO A 104 -15.10 -10.11 1.14
CA PRO A 104 -15.17 -9.28 -0.06
C PRO A 104 -15.42 -7.80 0.27
N PRO A 105 -15.05 -6.89 -0.63
CA PRO A 105 -15.37 -5.47 -0.52
C PRO A 105 -16.89 -5.23 -0.35
N ASN A 106 -17.24 -4.03 0.15
CA ASN A 106 -18.63 -3.61 0.41
C ASN A 106 -19.35 -4.38 1.54
N LYS A 107 -18.62 -5.13 2.36
CA LYS A 107 -19.13 -5.76 3.59
C LYS A 107 -18.69 -5.06 4.88
N GLU A 108 -18.07 -3.89 4.77
CA GLU A 108 -17.46 -3.14 5.87
C GLU A 108 -18.41 -2.93 7.05
N GLN A 109 -19.69 -2.65 6.81
CA GLN A 109 -20.66 -2.44 7.89
C GLN A 109 -20.84 -3.67 8.79
N ASN A 110 -20.67 -4.87 8.22
CA ASN A 110 -20.76 -6.13 8.97
C ASN A 110 -19.45 -6.47 9.70
N LEU A 111 -18.40 -5.69 9.46
CA LEU A 111 -17.07 -5.85 10.04
C LEU A 111 -16.80 -4.80 11.11
N LYS A 112 -17.81 -4.05 11.55
CA LYS A 112 -17.68 -3.01 12.56
C LYS A 112 -18.29 -3.43 13.89
N ASP A 113 -17.63 -3.03 14.98
CA ASP A 113 -18.16 -3.17 16.33
C ASP A 113 -19.25 -2.11 16.62
N ASN A 114 -19.82 -2.16 17.83
CA ASN A 114 -20.85 -1.23 18.27
C ASN A 114 -20.38 0.24 18.37
N LEU A 115 -19.06 0.45 18.36
CA LEU A 115 -18.42 1.76 18.36
C LEU A 115 -18.00 2.20 16.95
N ASN A 116 -18.43 1.45 15.91
CA ASN A 116 -18.14 1.69 14.51
C ASN A 116 -16.65 1.53 14.13
N ASN A 117 -15.86 0.83 14.95
CA ASN A 117 -14.48 0.45 14.65
C ASN A 117 -14.44 -0.88 13.90
N LEU A 118 -13.46 -1.07 13.03
CA LEU A 118 -13.22 -2.37 12.40
C LEU A 118 -12.92 -3.41 13.49
N ILE A 119 -13.58 -4.57 13.43
CA ILE A 119 -13.31 -5.69 14.34
C ILE A 119 -11.85 -6.11 14.22
N TYR A 120 -11.21 -6.35 15.37
CA TYR A 120 -9.79 -6.67 15.41
C TYR A 120 -9.50 -8.14 15.05
N ASN A 121 -10.35 -9.05 15.53
CA ASN A 121 -10.21 -10.49 15.33
C ASN A 121 -11.54 -11.09 14.88
N ILE A 122 -11.51 -11.93 13.84
CA ILE A 122 -12.60 -12.82 13.50
C ILE A 122 -12.43 -14.11 14.29
N ASP A 123 -13.08 -14.19 15.45
CA ASP A 123 -13.07 -15.39 16.30
C ASP A 123 -13.85 -16.55 15.67
N ASP A 124 -14.97 -16.26 15.03
CA ASP A 124 -15.83 -17.24 14.37
C ASP A 124 -16.23 -16.77 12.97
N ILE A 125 -15.56 -17.33 11.96
CA ILE A 125 -15.80 -17.02 10.55
C ILE A 125 -17.19 -17.47 10.06
N SER A 126 -17.84 -18.42 10.76
CA SER A 126 -19.16 -18.91 10.37
C SER A 126 -20.26 -17.84 10.49
N THR A 127 -19.98 -16.75 11.20
CA THR A 127 -20.84 -15.56 11.28
C THR A 127 -20.92 -14.80 9.94
N PHE A 128 -20.00 -15.04 9.01
CA PHE A 128 -19.96 -14.41 7.69
C PHE A 128 -20.51 -15.35 6.62
N LYS A 129 -21.45 -14.85 5.81
CA LYS A 129 -22.06 -15.62 4.71
C LYS A 129 -21.15 -15.74 3.49
N ASP A 130 -20.37 -14.71 3.22
CA ASP A 130 -19.50 -14.61 2.05
C ASP A 130 -18.05 -14.42 2.54
N TYR A 131 -17.27 -15.50 2.52
CA TYR A 131 -15.84 -15.46 2.81
C TYR A 131 -15.08 -16.45 1.93
N ILE A 132 -13.78 -16.22 1.79
CA ILE A 132 -12.85 -17.17 1.17
C ILE A 132 -11.81 -17.53 2.22
N GLU A 133 -11.62 -18.83 2.44
CA GLU A 133 -10.56 -19.34 3.29
C GLU A 133 -9.51 -20.04 2.43
N VAL A 134 -8.24 -19.73 2.67
CA VAL A 134 -7.11 -20.26 1.90
C VAL A 134 -6.02 -20.75 2.85
N MET A 135 -5.56 -21.97 2.61
CA MET A 135 -4.33 -22.50 3.19
C MET A 135 -3.19 -22.22 2.22
N GLN A 136 -2.23 -21.42 2.66
CA GLN A 136 -1.06 -21.04 1.88
C GLN A 136 0.14 -21.89 2.29
N GLU A 137 0.64 -22.71 1.38
CA GLU A 137 1.80 -23.57 1.56
C GLU A 137 3.10 -22.87 1.11
N PRO A 138 4.30 -23.41 1.42
CA PRO A 138 5.54 -22.88 0.88
C PRO A 138 5.56 -22.88 -0.66
N GLY A 139 5.92 -21.75 -1.26
CA GLY A 139 5.93 -21.52 -2.70
C GLY A 139 4.65 -20.89 -3.25
N ASP A 140 3.55 -20.90 -2.50
CA ASP A 140 2.29 -20.29 -2.94
C ASP A 140 2.36 -18.76 -2.90
N ALA A 141 1.78 -18.13 -3.92
CA ALA A 141 1.59 -16.70 -4.02
C ALA A 141 0.11 -16.34 -3.92
N ILE A 142 -0.24 -15.46 -2.99
CA ILE A 142 -1.59 -14.90 -2.87
C ILE A 142 -1.56 -13.47 -3.37
N PHE A 143 -2.44 -13.13 -4.32
CA PHE A 143 -2.71 -11.77 -4.75
C PHE A 143 -3.94 -11.23 -4.01
N VAL A 144 -3.81 -10.03 -3.43
CA VAL A 144 -4.89 -9.34 -2.73
C VAL A 144 -5.31 -8.10 -3.53
N PRO A 145 -6.53 -8.09 -4.09
CA PRO A 145 -7.05 -6.91 -4.78
C PRO A 145 -7.42 -5.79 -3.80
N THR A 146 -7.49 -4.56 -4.31
CA THR A 146 -7.97 -3.40 -3.55
C THR A 146 -9.32 -3.67 -2.87
N GLY A 147 -9.43 -3.30 -1.59
CA GLY A 147 -10.67 -3.32 -0.81
C GLY A 147 -11.03 -4.67 -0.18
N TRP A 148 -10.21 -5.70 -0.35
CA TRP A 148 -10.43 -7.00 0.28
C TRP A 148 -9.94 -7.02 1.72
N PHE A 149 -10.89 -7.18 2.65
CA PHE A 149 -10.55 -7.39 4.05
C PHE A 149 -9.95 -8.77 4.22
N HIS A 150 -8.89 -8.87 5.00
CA HIS A 150 -8.27 -10.15 5.26
C HIS A 150 -7.60 -10.24 6.62
N GLN A 151 -7.56 -11.47 7.13
CA GLN A 151 -6.91 -11.83 8.38
C GLN A 151 -6.03 -13.07 8.17
N VAL A 152 -4.86 -13.10 8.80
CA VAL A 152 -3.83 -14.09 8.50
C VAL A 152 -3.24 -14.68 9.76
N TRP A 153 -3.14 -16.01 9.84
CA TRP A 153 -2.52 -16.73 10.95
C TRP A 153 -1.37 -17.59 10.46
N ASN A 154 -0.23 -17.56 11.16
CA ASN A 154 0.89 -18.45 10.94
C ASN A 154 0.65 -19.75 11.73
N LEU A 155 0.35 -20.84 11.01
CA LEU A 155 0.05 -22.15 11.63
C LEU A 155 1.32 -22.93 11.99
N GLN A 156 2.45 -22.51 11.44
CA GLN A 156 3.81 -22.94 11.74
C GLN A 156 4.70 -21.71 11.89
N ASP A 157 5.98 -21.92 12.22
CA ASP A 157 6.97 -20.87 12.07
C ASP A 157 7.08 -20.51 10.59
N THR A 158 7.01 -19.21 10.29
CA THR A 158 6.75 -18.75 8.93
C THR A 158 7.68 -17.61 8.53
N ILE A 159 8.09 -17.66 7.26
CA ILE A 159 8.76 -16.55 6.57
C ILE A 159 7.99 -16.30 5.28
N SER A 160 7.58 -15.05 5.04
CA SER A 160 6.97 -14.64 3.78
C SER A 160 7.54 -13.33 3.26
N ILE A 161 7.37 -13.13 1.96
CA ILE A 161 7.68 -11.88 1.28
C ILE A 161 6.35 -11.25 0.86
N ASN A 162 6.16 -10.00 1.22
CA ASN A 162 4.99 -9.21 0.88
C ASN A 162 5.43 -8.01 0.03
N HIS A 163 4.57 -7.59 -0.90
CA HIS A 163 4.85 -6.48 -1.79
C HIS A 163 3.53 -5.78 -2.09
N ASN A 164 3.50 -4.47 -1.85
CA ASN A 164 2.36 -3.63 -2.17
C ASN A 164 2.69 -2.68 -3.32
N TRP A 165 1.72 -2.43 -4.18
CA TRP A 165 1.87 -1.50 -5.29
C TRP A 165 0.56 -0.81 -5.67
N ILE A 166 0.73 0.30 -6.39
CA ILE A 166 -0.35 1.09 -6.97
C ILE A 166 -0.04 1.29 -8.45
N ASN A 167 -1.05 1.35 -9.30
CA ASN A 167 -0.91 1.76 -10.69
C ASN A 167 -2.20 2.36 -11.27
N GLY A 168 -2.21 2.60 -12.58
CA GLY A 168 -3.37 3.19 -13.27
C GLY A 168 -4.67 2.40 -13.12
N CYS A 169 -4.63 1.11 -12.74
CA CYS A 169 -5.83 0.30 -12.56
C CYS A 169 -6.55 0.55 -11.22
N ASN A 170 -5.85 0.97 -10.17
CA ASN A 170 -6.44 1.21 -8.85
C ASN A 170 -6.23 2.62 -8.29
N ILE A 171 -5.54 3.51 -9.01
CA ILE A 171 -5.24 4.86 -8.49
C ILE A 171 -6.48 5.67 -8.09
N GLU A 172 -7.60 5.45 -8.78
CA GLU A 172 -8.87 6.10 -8.43
C GLU A 172 -9.37 5.63 -7.05
N SER A 173 -9.28 4.33 -6.75
CA SER A 173 -9.64 3.78 -5.44
C SER A 173 -8.73 4.33 -4.35
N VAL A 174 -7.42 4.46 -4.61
CA VAL A 174 -6.47 5.09 -3.68
C VAL A 174 -6.90 6.53 -3.37
N TRP A 175 -7.25 7.31 -4.39
CA TRP A 175 -7.69 8.70 -4.23
C TRP A 175 -8.98 8.79 -3.40
N HIS A 176 -9.99 7.97 -3.70
CA HIS A 176 -11.25 7.99 -2.95
C HIS A 176 -11.03 7.64 -1.48
N SER A 177 -10.22 6.62 -1.19
CA SER A 177 -9.88 6.24 0.19
C SER A 177 -9.12 7.34 0.91
N LEU A 178 -8.12 7.94 0.27
CA LEU A 178 -7.34 9.06 0.83
C LEU A 178 -8.26 10.26 1.17
N LYS A 179 -9.15 10.62 0.24
CA LYS A 179 -10.13 11.70 0.41
C LYS A 179 -11.11 11.41 1.53
N GLN A 180 -11.61 10.17 1.62
CA GLN A 180 -12.51 9.74 2.69
C GLN A 180 -11.80 9.81 4.04
N THR A 181 -10.55 9.35 4.15
CA THR A 181 -9.78 9.42 5.39
C THR A 181 -9.56 10.86 5.83
N LEU A 182 -9.25 11.79 4.91
CA LEU A 182 -9.15 13.21 5.26
C LEU A 182 -10.48 13.76 5.80
N GLY A 183 -11.60 13.44 5.14
CA GLY A 183 -12.92 13.86 5.62
C GLY A 183 -13.31 13.24 6.96
N ASN A 184 -12.74 12.09 7.33
CA ASN A 184 -12.88 11.52 8.67
C ASN A 184 -12.03 12.32 9.67
N VAL A 185 -10.76 12.58 9.35
CA VAL A 185 -9.86 13.40 10.18
C VAL A 185 -10.49 14.76 10.47
N GLU A 186 -10.92 15.49 9.44
CA GLU A 186 -11.54 16.82 9.61
C GLU A 186 -12.75 16.77 10.56
N ARG A 187 -13.57 15.72 10.49
CA ARG A 187 -14.74 15.55 11.38
C ARG A 187 -14.35 15.23 12.82
N GLU A 188 -13.33 14.39 13.03
CA GLU A 188 -12.88 14.01 14.37
C GLU A 188 -12.29 15.17 15.16
N ILE A 189 -11.62 16.12 14.48
CA ILE A 189 -11.00 17.30 15.12
C ILE A 189 -11.74 18.62 14.83
N MET A 190 -12.99 18.53 14.37
CA MET A 190 -13.78 19.70 13.94
C MET A 190 -13.99 20.74 15.05
N ASP A 191 -14.02 20.30 16.31
CA ASP A 191 -14.11 21.16 17.49
C ASP A 191 -12.89 22.09 17.64
N CYS A 192 -11.75 21.71 17.05
CA CYS A 192 -10.51 22.45 17.03
C CYS A 192 -10.33 23.31 15.76
N LYS A 193 -11.34 23.47 14.91
CA LYS A 193 -11.22 24.14 13.59
C LYS A 193 -10.60 25.55 13.62
N ASP A 194 -10.76 26.27 14.73
CA ASP A 194 -10.27 27.65 14.89
C ASP A 194 -8.80 27.68 15.36
N MET A 195 -8.17 26.50 15.53
CA MET A 195 -6.74 26.40 15.82
C MET A 195 -5.90 26.92 14.65
N GLN A 196 -4.75 27.48 14.96
CA GLN A 196 -3.80 27.88 13.93
C GLN A 196 -3.31 26.64 13.16
N ASN A 197 -3.23 26.74 11.83
CA ASN A 197 -2.75 25.70 10.93
C ASN A 197 -3.60 24.41 10.98
N PHE A 198 -4.92 24.53 11.14
CA PHE A 198 -5.83 23.39 11.23
C PHE A 198 -5.66 22.42 10.04
N GLU A 199 -5.52 22.95 8.84
CA GLU A 199 -5.33 22.18 7.61
C GLU A 199 -4.03 21.37 7.63
N GLU A 200 -2.92 21.94 8.12
CA GLU A 200 -1.65 21.23 8.25
C GLU A 200 -1.74 20.10 9.28
N HIS A 201 -2.48 20.31 10.39
CA HIS A 201 -2.73 19.25 11.37
C HIS A 201 -3.57 18.13 10.77
N CYS A 202 -4.59 18.46 9.97
CA CYS A 202 -5.37 17.46 9.24
C CYS A 202 -4.49 16.63 8.29
N GLN A 203 -3.57 17.25 7.55
CA GLN A 203 -2.64 16.53 6.68
C GLN A 203 -1.64 15.67 7.46
N ALA A 204 -1.14 16.15 8.61
CA ALA A 204 -0.25 15.37 9.47
C ALA A 204 -0.95 14.12 10.05
N MET A 205 -2.20 14.27 10.51
CA MET A 205 -3.02 13.14 10.98
C MET A 205 -3.37 12.19 9.84
N LEU A 206 -3.73 12.70 8.67
CA LEU A 206 -3.96 11.90 7.47
C LEU A 206 -2.72 11.07 7.13
N LYS A 207 -1.53 11.67 7.14
CA LYS A 207 -0.27 10.96 6.91
C LYS A 207 -0.03 9.87 7.94
N SER A 208 -0.33 10.11 9.21
CA SER A 208 -0.18 9.11 10.26
C SER A 208 -1.17 7.96 10.15
N LEU A 209 -2.41 8.21 9.72
CA LEU A 209 -3.48 7.20 9.66
C LEU A 209 -3.49 6.42 8.35
N PHE A 210 -3.28 7.12 7.23
CA PHE A 210 -3.32 6.54 5.90
C PHE A 210 -1.93 6.12 5.41
N GLY A 211 -0.87 6.76 5.92
CA GLY A 211 0.53 6.61 5.47
C GLY A 211 0.96 7.65 4.43
N MET A 212 0.03 8.46 3.92
CA MET A 212 0.26 9.41 2.83
C MET A 212 -0.67 10.61 3.00
N ASP A 213 -0.15 11.83 2.81
CA ASP A 213 -0.94 13.07 2.74
C ASP A 213 -1.22 13.46 1.28
N TYR A 214 -2.01 14.50 1.07
CA TYR A 214 -2.31 14.98 -0.29
C TYR A 214 -1.07 15.45 -1.05
N TYR A 215 -0.04 15.95 -0.35
CA TYR A 215 1.23 16.36 -0.94
C TYR A 215 1.99 15.17 -1.51
N THR A 216 2.16 14.12 -0.71
CA THR A 216 2.84 12.89 -1.09
C THR A 216 2.09 12.19 -2.22
N PHE A 217 0.75 12.19 -2.17
CA PHE A 217 -0.08 11.65 -3.25
C PHE A 217 0.13 12.40 -4.57
N TYR A 218 0.03 13.73 -4.57
CA TYR A 218 0.25 14.53 -5.77
C TYR A 218 1.67 14.37 -6.32
N ASN A 219 2.70 14.41 -5.45
CA ASN A 219 4.09 14.24 -5.86
C ASN A 219 4.35 12.87 -6.49
N MET A 220 3.72 11.81 -5.97
CA MET A 220 3.78 10.49 -6.59
C MET A 220 3.19 10.53 -8.01
N ILE A 221 1.99 11.10 -8.20
CA ILE A 221 1.39 11.21 -9.53
C ILE A 221 2.25 12.06 -10.47
N ALA A 222 2.76 13.19 -10.01
CA ALA A 222 3.62 14.08 -10.80
C ALA A 222 4.92 13.39 -11.22
N CYS A 223 5.54 12.60 -10.33
CA CYS A 223 6.70 11.77 -10.63
C CYS A 223 6.39 10.77 -11.75
N ILE A 224 5.26 10.05 -11.66
CA ILE A 224 4.84 9.12 -12.71
C ILE A 224 4.59 9.85 -14.03
N VAL A 225 3.84 10.96 -14.02
CA VAL A 225 3.59 11.77 -15.23
C VAL A 225 4.90 12.18 -15.90
N HIS A 226 5.85 12.71 -15.14
CA HIS A 226 7.16 13.10 -15.64
C HIS A 226 7.88 11.90 -16.29
N ASN A 227 7.98 10.78 -15.58
CA ASN A 227 8.68 9.59 -16.06
C ASN A 227 8.04 9.03 -17.34
N ARG A 228 6.71 9.04 -17.41
CA ARG A 228 5.94 8.57 -18.58
C ARG A 228 6.10 9.49 -19.79
N ILE A 229 6.06 10.81 -19.62
CA ILE A 229 6.33 11.79 -20.70
C ILE A 229 7.77 11.67 -21.19
N ALA A 230 8.73 11.54 -20.28
CA ALA A 230 10.13 11.29 -20.63
C ALA A 230 10.29 10.01 -21.45
N GLY A 231 9.57 8.95 -21.09
CA GLY A 231 9.52 7.68 -21.83
C GLY A 231 8.95 7.80 -23.24
N LEU A 232 8.07 8.76 -23.54
CA LEU A 232 7.62 8.99 -24.93
C LEU A 232 8.74 9.57 -25.80
N SER A 233 9.51 10.50 -25.23
CA SER A 233 10.59 11.20 -25.94
C SER A 233 11.87 10.38 -26.06
N ASP A 234 12.17 9.56 -25.04
CA ASP A 234 13.40 8.77 -24.94
C ASP A 234 13.08 7.31 -24.57
N PRO A 235 13.24 6.35 -25.50
CA PRO A 235 13.04 4.93 -25.22
C PRO A 235 13.87 4.37 -24.06
N SER A 236 15.03 4.95 -23.74
CA SER A 236 15.86 4.52 -22.61
C SER A 236 15.19 4.78 -21.25
N LYS A 237 14.29 5.78 -21.19
CA LYS A 237 13.51 6.14 -20.00
C LYS A 237 12.29 5.23 -19.76
N ARG A 238 12.03 4.27 -20.65
CA ARG A 238 10.93 3.31 -20.51
C ARG A 238 11.27 2.12 -19.60
N LYS A 239 12.51 2.05 -19.10
CA LYS A 239 12.95 0.99 -18.21
C LYS A 239 12.51 1.28 -16.77
N LEU A 240 11.67 0.41 -16.22
CA LEU A 240 11.21 0.45 -14.84
C LEU A 240 12.31 -0.01 -13.88
N PHE A 241 12.16 0.29 -12.59
CA PHE A 241 13.17 -0.02 -11.58
C PHE A 241 13.44 -1.53 -11.41
N HIS A 242 12.46 -2.38 -11.77
CA HIS A 242 12.60 -3.84 -11.81
C HIS A 242 13.38 -4.37 -13.02
N GLY A 243 13.70 -3.51 -13.99
CA GLY A 243 14.39 -3.88 -15.23
C GLY A 243 13.48 -4.12 -16.44
N TYR A 244 12.17 -4.25 -16.27
CA TYR A 244 11.23 -4.36 -17.39
C TYR A 244 11.09 -3.05 -18.18
N THR A 245 10.71 -3.15 -19.45
CA THR A 245 10.46 -1.99 -20.33
C THR A 245 8.98 -1.89 -20.66
N ILE A 246 8.38 -0.73 -20.39
CA ILE A 246 6.98 -0.47 -20.76
C ILE A 246 6.84 0.03 -22.20
N GLY A 247 5.76 -0.37 -22.86
CA GLY A 247 5.42 0.08 -24.21
C GLY A 247 4.71 1.43 -24.22
N ILE A 248 4.58 2.01 -25.42
CA ILE A 248 3.89 3.31 -25.62
C ILE A 248 2.43 3.23 -25.17
N ASN A 249 1.70 2.15 -25.50
CA ASN A 249 0.31 2.00 -25.08
C ASN A 249 0.14 1.99 -23.55
N HIS A 250 1.09 1.38 -22.83
CA HIS A 250 1.10 1.39 -21.37
C HIS A 250 1.33 2.81 -20.84
N ILE A 251 2.29 3.53 -21.43
CA ILE A 251 2.56 4.93 -21.09
C ILE A 251 1.32 5.81 -21.30
N LEU A 252 0.64 5.68 -22.43
CA LEU A 252 -0.57 6.44 -22.73
C LEU A 252 -1.72 6.10 -21.78
N PHE A 253 -1.86 4.82 -21.40
CA PHE A 253 -2.81 4.39 -20.38
C PHE A 253 -2.52 5.02 -19.01
N ASP A 254 -1.26 4.95 -18.56
CA ASP A 254 -0.82 5.53 -17.29
C ASP A 254 -1.10 7.05 -17.27
N LEU A 255 -0.73 7.77 -18.32
CA LEU A 255 -0.99 9.21 -18.46
C LEU A 255 -2.48 9.55 -18.43
N LYS A 256 -3.31 8.77 -19.15
CA LYS A 256 -4.77 8.94 -19.10
C LYS A 256 -5.29 8.81 -17.67
N LYS A 257 -4.84 7.79 -16.94
CA LYS A 257 -5.24 7.55 -15.54
C LYS A 257 -4.74 8.63 -14.59
N CYS A 258 -3.54 9.14 -14.78
CA CYS A 258 -3.06 10.32 -14.05
C CYS A 258 -3.94 11.55 -14.33
N SER A 259 -4.30 11.82 -15.59
CA SER A 259 -5.19 12.96 -15.90
C SER A 259 -6.56 12.82 -15.25
N GLU A 260 -7.16 11.63 -15.27
CA GLU A 260 -8.47 11.37 -14.65
C GLU A 260 -8.41 11.66 -13.14
N VAL A 261 -7.43 11.10 -12.42
CA VAL A 261 -7.34 11.29 -10.97
C VAL A 261 -6.93 12.72 -10.59
N LEU A 262 -6.06 13.39 -11.35
CA LEU A 262 -5.69 14.78 -11.10
C LEU A 262 -6.87 15.73 -11.32
N GLN A 263 -7.78 15.43 -12.26
CA GLN A 263 -9.03 16.19 -12.42
C GLN A 263 -9.92 16.08 -11.17
N MET A 264 -10.10 14.86 -10.66
CA MET A 264 -10.84 14.65 -9.41
C MET A 264 -10.16 15.33 -8.21
N PHE A 265 -8.82 15.35 -8.21
CA PHE A 265 -8.02 16.01 -7.19
C PHE A 265 -8.28 17.52 -7.15
N VAL A 266 -8.17 18.22 -8.29
CA VAL A 266 -8.42 19.68 -8.34
C VAL A 266 -9.87 20.07 -8.10
N GLU A 267 -10.81 19.16 -8.34
CA GLU A 267 -12.23 19.39 -8.07
C GLU A 267 -12.59 19.21 -6.58
N CYS A 268 -11.70 18.65 -5.76
CA CYS A 268 -11.89 18.52 -4.33
C CYS A 268 -11.99 19.88 -3.63
N ASP A 269 -12.98 20.05 -2.76
CA ASP A 269 -13.21 21.31 -2.05
C ASP A 269 -12.05 21.70 -1.14
N TYR A 270 -11.34 20.73 -0.55
CA TYR A 270 -10.11 20.97 0.18
C TYR A 270 -9.08 21.66 -0.72
N ILE A 271 -8.80 21.08 -1.90
CA ILE A 271 -7.81 21.60 -2.84
C ILE A 271 -8.20 23.00 -3.35
N LYS A 272 -9.48 23.22 -3.67
CA LYS A 272 -9.99 24.53 -4.13
C LYS A 272 -9.76 25.67 -3.13
N LYS A 273 -9.68 25.36 -1.83
CA LYS A 273 -9.46 26.34 -0.76
C LYS A 273 -7.97 26.58 -0.48
N THR A 274 -7.10 25.68 -0.94
CA THR A 274 -5.65 25.80 -0.74
C THR A 274 -4.96 26.51 -1.90
N SER A 275 -3.86 27.22 -1.61
CA SER A 275 -3.01 27.86 -2.61
C SER A 275 -1.77 27.03 -2.98
N TYR A 276 -1.60 25.84 -2.39
CA TYR A 276 -0.36 25.08 -2.47
C TYR A 276 -0.21 24.23 -3.76
N PHE A 277 -1.31 23.76 -4.33
CA PHE A 277 -1.31 22.84 -5.48
C PHE A 277 -1.40 23.58 -6.81
N THR A 278 -0.51 24.55 -7.05
CA THR A 278 -0.57 25.45 -8.23
C THR A 278 -0.25 24.76 -9.55
N GLU A 279 0.64 23.77 -9.53
CA GLU A 279 1.14 23.10 -10.74
C GLU A 279 0.17 22.04 -11.28
N VAL A 280 -0.82 21.58 -10.51
CA VAL A 280 -1.70 20.46 -10.93
C VAL A 280 -2.42 20.75 -12.25
N LYS A 281 -2.90 21.99 -12.44
CA LYS A 281 -3.58 22.38 -13.68
C LYS A 281 -2.66 22.34 -14.90
N LYS A 282 -1.39 22.68 -14.71
CA LYS A 282 -0.36 22.63 -15.74
C LYS A 282 -0.01 21.19 -16.08
N ASP A 283 0.11 20.30 -15.10
CA ASP A 283 0.33 18.87 -15.34
C ASP A 283 -0.85 18.26 -16.13
N ILE A 284 -2.09 18.57 -15.74
CA ILE A 284 -3.29 18.13 -16.48
C ILE A 284 -3.25 18.62 -17.93
N TYR A 285 -2.88 19.89 -18.16
CA TYR A 285 -2.76 20.46 -19.51
C TYR A 285 -1.69 19.73 -20.33
N GLN A 286 -0.50 19.53 -19.76
CA GLN A 286 0.60 18.85 -20.41
C GLN A 286 0.23 17.41 -20.78
N ILE A 287 -0.43 16.68 -19.88
CA ILE A 287 -0.91 15.32 -20.15
C ILE A 287 -1.89 15.32 -21.33
N LYS A 288 -2.86 16.25 -21.35
CA LYS A 288 -3.88 16.34 -22.42
C LYS A 288 -3.23 16.63 -23.78
N GLU A 289 -2.27 17.55 -23.82
CA GLU A 289 -1.51 17.86 -25.03
C GLU A 289 -0.79 16.60 -25.54
N VAL A 290 -0.05 15.91 -24.67
CA VAL A 290 0.64 14.66 -25.00
C VAL A 290 -0.32 13.59 -25.53
N LEU A 291 -1.46 13.38 -24.86
CA LEU A 291 -2.44 12.39 -25.29
C LEU A 291 -3.02 12.74 -26.67
N SER A 292 -3.34 14.01 -26.93
CA SER A 292 -3.88 14.45 -28.23
C SER A 292 -2.90 14.25 -29.40
N ASN A 293 -1.60 14.30 -29.14
CA ASN A 293 -0.57 14.08 -30.16
C ASN A 293 -0.28 12.59 -30.43
N ASN A 294 -0.86 11.68 -29.65
CA ASN A 294 -0.59 10.24 -29.70
C ASN A 294 -1.85 9.36 -29.83
N THR A 295 -3.02 9.98 -30.05
CA THR A 295 -4.30 9.33 -30.41
C THR A 295 -4.64 9.54 -31.88
#